data_AF-A0A4Y2PPJ9-F1
#
_entry.id   AF-A0A4Y2PPJ9-F1
#
_cell.length_a   1.000
_cell.length_b   1.000
_cell.length_c   1.000
_cell.angle_alpha   90.00
_cell.angle_beta   90.00
_cell.angle_gamma   90.00
#
_symmetry.space_group_name_H-M   'P 1'
#
loop_
_entity.id
_entity.type
_entity.pdbx_description
1 polymer ?
#
loop_
_entity_poly.entity_id
_entity_poly.type
_entity_poly.pdbx_seq_one_letter_code
_entity_poly.pdbx_strand_id
1 'polypeptide(L)'
;MNGEYCRPPLGLSLDGNVAENWRKFKQQFTIYMKASGHDKKDSDVKVAIFLNAVGEEAMDLFNTFVLQEEDRNDYDKVLTAFENHITPKTNFVVQRFIFNSRMQDIDESFDAFYTDLRKLVKSCEFENQADSVVRDRIVLGIADSGLQERLLREGNLSLARAAEICRAAELSKKQAQTVQTKSVDTPQKKKFQSARVNRAGGNQQQTQAENNKGGAFSGGASRAYVGVNHRMYTANNDIGNASGADGDQRAHVTKNNNVYICKKCNRKHRRSECPAFGKQCFVCGNCNHFSVVYQMRSVQDVTCITENKETEPYVVTDVQSDFLLTL
;
A
#
# COMPACT_ATOMS: atom_id res chain seq x y z
N MET A 1 -17.34 -50.77 -3.34
CA MET A 1 -17.22 -50.24 -1.97
C MET A 1 -18.55 -49.64 -1.63
N ASN A 2 -19.32 -50.29 -0.77
CA ASN A 2 -20.62 -49.80 -0.35
C ASN A 2 -20.40 -48.57 0.53
N GLY A 3 -21.08 -47.45 0.22
CA GLY A 3 -20.87 -46.12 0.80
C GLY A 3 -21.24 -45.96 2.27
N GLU A 4 -21.11 -47.01 3.09
CA GLU A 4 -21.56 -47.10 4.49
C GLU A 4 -20.89 -46.11 5.45
N TYR A 5 -19.88 -45.36 5.01
CA TYR A 5 -19.16 -44.39 5.84
C TYR A 5 -19.21 -42.95 5.32
N CYS A 6 -19.96 -42.66 4.26
CA CYS A 6 -20.04 -41.31 3.71
C CYS A 6 -21.18 -40.51 4.36
N ARG A 7 -20.83 -39.62 5.30
CA ARG A 7 -21.81 -38.74 5.95
C ARG A 7 -22.13 -37.54 5.07
N PRO A 8 -23.42 -37.13 4.97
CA PRO A 8 -23.76 -35.87 4.33
C PRO A 8 -23.10 -34.68 5.07
N PRO A 9 -22.88 -33.55 4.39
CA PRO A 9 -22.41 -32.34 5.04
C PRO A 9 -23.38 -31.88 6.14
N LEU A 10 -22.87 -31.14 7.11
CA LEU A 10 -23.75 -30.37 7.99
C LEU A 10 -24.47 -29.31 7.14
N GLY A 11 -25.72 -29.01 7.49
CA GLY A 11 -26.53 -28.02 6.77
C GLY A 11 -25.82 -26.68 6.57
N LEU A 12 -26.25 -25.95 5.56
CA LEU A 12 -25.72 -24.63 5.24
C LEU A 12 -26.07 -23.66 6.36
N SER A 13 -25.04 -23.09 6.99
CA SER A 13 -25.18 -22.00 7.95
C SER A 13 -25.39 -20.68 7.23
N LEU A 14 -26.54 -20.03 7.44
CA LEU A 14 -26.82 -18.69 6.91
C LEU A 14 -26.32 -17.55 7.83
N ASP A 15 -25.73 -17.89 8.98
CA ASP A 15 -25.10 -16.93 9.87
C ASP A 15 -23.68 -16.51 9.45
N GLY A 16 -23.33 -15.24 9.69
CA GLY A 16 -21.98 -14.72 9.50
C GLY A 16 -21.61 -14.54 8.02
N ASN A 17 -20.46 -15.08 7.61
CA ASN A 17 -20.00 -14.99 6.21
C ASN A 17 -20.68 -16.07 5.35
N VAL A 18 -21.90 -15.76 4.91
CA VAL A 18 -22.78 -16.67 4.15
C VAL A 18 -22.11 -17.18 2.86
N ALA A 19 -21.39 -16.32 2.14
CA ALA A 19 -20.70 -16.71 0.90
C ALA A 19 -19.59 -17.76 1.13
N GLU A 20 -18.79 -17.59 2.19
CA GLU A 20 -17.75 -18.57 2.54
C GLU A 20 -18.35 -19.87 3.09
N ASN A 21 -19.44 -19.78 3.85
CA ASN A 21 -20.18 -20.94 4.33
C ASN A 21 -20.74 -21.75 3.16
N TRP A 22 -21.34 -21.07 2.18
CA TRP A 22 -21.82 -21.68 0.94
C TRP A 22 -20.71 -22.36 0.15
N ARG A 23 -19.56 -21.69 -0.01
CA ARG A 23 -18.39 -22.28 -0.67
C ARG A 23 -17.93 -23.57 0.01
N LYS A 24 -17.84 -23.58 1.35
CA LYS A 24 -17.47 -24.77 2.13
C LYS A 24 -18.52 -25.88 2.01
N PHE A 25 -19.79 -25.54 2.17
CA PHE A 25 -20.91 -26.48 2.06
C PHE A 25 -20.94 -27.14 0.68
N LYS A 26 -20.91 -26.35 -0.40
CA LYS A 26 -20.89 -26.83 -1.79
C LYS A 26 -19.73 -27.78 -2.06
N GLN A 27 -18.54 -27.46 -1.54
CA GLN A 27 -17.37 -28.34 -1.63
C GLN A 27 -17.61 -29.67 -0.91
N GLN A 28 -18.09 -29.65 0.34
CA GLN A 28 -18.37 -30.85 1.11
C GLN A 28 -19.48 -31.70 0.48
N PHE A 29 -20.56 -31.07 0.00
CA PHE A 29 -21.66 -31.73 -0.69
C PHE A 29 -21.18 -32.40 -1.99
N THR A 30 -20.33 -31.73 -2.77
CA THR A 30 -19.74 -32.32 -3.99
C THR A 30 -18.91 -33.56 -3.68
N ILE A 31 -18.12 -33.53 -2.60
CA ILE A 31 -17.35 -34.70 -2.14
C ILE A 31 -18.30 -35.82 -1.73
N TYR A 32 -19.34 -35.52 -0.95
CA TYR A 32 -20.35 -36.48 -0.53
C TYR A 32 -21.03 -37.15 -1.73
N MET A 33 -21.50 -36.37 -2.71
CA MET A 33 -22.18 -36.88 -3.91
C MET A 33 -21.29 -37.85 -4.70
N LYS A 34 -20.01 -37.54 -4.86
CA LYS A 34 -19.04 -38.42 -5.54
C LYS A 34 -18.72 -39.67 -4.74
N ALA A 35 -18.51 -39.53 -3.43
CA ALA A 35 -18.13 -40.63 -2.56
C ALA A 35 -19.29 -41.62 -2.31
N SER A 36 -20.53 -41.15 -2.30
CA SER A 36 -21.73 -41.98 -2.20
C SER A 36 -22.21 -42.54 -3.55
N GLY A 37 -21.65 -42.08 -4.66
CA GLY A 37 -22.08 -42.45 -6.03
C GLY A 37 -23.39 -41.80 -6.47
N HIS A 38 -23.90 -40.82 -5.72
CA HIS A 38 -25.10 -40.07 -6.06
C HIS A 38 -24.87 -39.05 -7.20
N ASP A 39 -23.62 -38.77 -7.55
CA ASP A 39 -23.23 -37.94 -8.69
C ASP A 39 -23.74 -38.47 -10.04
N LYS A 40 -24.05 -39.77 -10.13
CA LYS A 40 -24.58 -40.41 -11.33
C LYS A 40 -26.11 -40.52 -11.39
N LYS A 41 -26.81 -40.09 -10.34
CA LYS A 41 -28.28 -40.12 -10.30
C LYS A 41 -28.88 -39.04 -11.20
N ASP A 42 -30.16 -39.21 -11.49
CA ASP A 42 -30.97 -38.24 -12.21
C ASP A 42 -31.05 -36.91 -11.46
N SER A 43 -31.28 -35.83 -12.21
CA SER A 43 -31.19 -34.46 -11.73
C SER A 43 -32.15 -34.16 -10.58
N ASP A 44 -33.39 -34.60 -10.70
CA ASP A 44 -34.45 -34.48 -9.70
C ASP A 44 -34.05 -35.17 -8.38
N VAL A 45 -33.47 -36.37 -8.46
CA VAL A 45 -32.99 -37.10 -7.28
C VAL A 45 -31.81 -36.36 -6.63
N LYS A 46 -30.91 -35.75 -7.42
CA LYS A 46 -29.83 -34.91 -6.89
C LYS A 46 -30.37 -33.69 -6.17
N VAL A 47 -31.41 -33.04 -6.71
CA VAL A 47 -32.10 -31.93 -6.03
C VAL A 47 -32.68 -32.39 -4.70
N ALA A 48 -33.40 -33.51 -4.67
CA ALA A 48 -33.98 -34.04 -3.44
C ALA A 48 -32.91 -34.34 -2.36
N ILE A 49 -31.78 -34.94 -2.77
CA ILE A 49 -30.65 -35.21 -1.86
C ILE A 49 -30.04 -33.90 -1.36
N PHE A 50 -29.91 -32.90 -2.24
CA PHE A 50 -29.38 -31.58 -1.89
C PHE A 50 -30.27 -30.86 -0.89
N LEU A 51 -31.57 -30.75 -1.16
CA LEU A 51 -32.53 -30.07 -0.28
C LEU A 51 -32.67 -30.78 1.08
N ASN A 52 -32.48 -32.10 1.13
CA ASN A 52 -32.42 -32.83 2.39
C ASN A 52 -31.13 -32.54 3.19
N ALA A 53 -30.02 -32.24 2.51
CA ALA A 53 -28.73 -31.98 3.15
C ALA A 53 -28.48 -30.50 3.47
N VAL A 54 -29.17 -29.57 2.80
CA VAL A 54 -28.92 -28.12 2.90
C VAL A 54 -29.39 -27.53 4.24
N GLY A 55 -30.33 -28.18 4.93
CA GLY A 55 -30.86 -27.74 6.22
C GLY A 55 -32.12 -26.88 6.11
N GLU A 56 -32.82 -26.69 7.23
CA GLU A 56 -34.14 -26.05 7.29
C GLU A 56 -34.12 -24.60 6.79
N GLU A 57 -33.19 -23.78 7.27
CA GLU A 57 -33.11 -22.35 6.89
C GLU A 57 -32.91 -22.16 5.38
N ALA A 58 -32.05 -23.00 4.78
CA ALA A 58 -31.78 -22.96 3.36
C ALA A 58 -32.90 -23.58 2.52
N MET A 59 -33.68 -24.51 3.09
CA MET A 59 -34.93 -25.00 2.49
C MET A 59 -35.99 -23.90 2.46
N ASP A 60 -36.16 -23.14 3.54
CA ASP A 60 -37.05 -21.98 3.56
C ASP A 60 -36.63 -20.95 2.52
N LEU A 61 -35.32 -20.73 2.37
CA LEU A 61 -34.78 -19.89 1.31
C LEU A 61 -35.17 -20.41 -0.09
N PHE A 62 -35.04 -21.71 -0.35
CA PHE A 62 -35.44 -22.31 -1.63
C PHE A 62 -36.92 -22.08 -1.96
N ASN A 63 -37.79 -22.11 -0.95
CA ASN A 63 -39.22 -21.87 -1.12
C ASN A 63 -39.52 -20.44 -1.60
N THR A 64 -38.63 -19.49 -1.35
CA THR A 64 -38.76 -18.10 -1.85
C THR A 64 -38.35 -17.95 -3.32
N PHE A 65 -37.66 -18.93 -3.91
CA PHE A 65 -37.16 -18.79 -5.28
C PHE A 65 -38.29 -18.87 -6.31
N VAL A 66 -38.26 -17.94 -7.27
CA VAL A 66 -39.19 -17.92 -8.40
C VAL A 66 -38.59 -18.73 -9.55
N LEU A 67 -38.72 -20.05 -9.46
CA LEU A 67 -38.28 -21.02 -10.46
C LEU A 67 -39.48 -21.74 -11.08
N GLN A 68 -39.42 -22.03 -12.39
CA GLN A 68 -40.38 -22.91 -13.07
C GLN A 68 -40.28 -24.33 -12.52
N GLU A 69 -41.32 -25.16 -12.67
CA GLU A 69 -41.30 -26.53 -12.13
C GLU A 69 -40.19 -27.39 -12.74
N GLU A 70 -39.91 -27.21 -14.02
CA GLU A 70 -38.82 -27.91 -14.71
C GLU A 70 -37.46 -27.51 -14.15
N ASP A 71 -37.29 -26.22 -13.79
CA ASP A 71 -36.05 -25.68 -13.23
C ASP A 71 -35.86 -26.11 -11.77
N ARG A 72 -36.95 -26.36 -11.03
CA ARG A 72 -36.89 -26.89 -9.66
C ARG A 72 -36.36 -28.32 -9.61
N ASN A 73 -36.47 -29.07 -10.71
CA ASN A 73 -35.93 -30.43 -10.83
C ASN A 73 -34.55 -30.48 -11.51
N ASP A 74 -34.02 -29.33 -11.93
CA ASP A 74 -32.71 -29.20 -12.55
C ASP A 74 -31.66 -28.83 -11.48
N TYR A 75 -30.77 -29.76 -11.18
CA TYR A 75 -29.76 -29.64 -10.13
C TYR A 75 -28.83 -28.44 -10.34
N ASP A 76 -28.43 -28.18 -11.59
CA ASP A 76 -27.51 -27.09 -11.90
C ASP A 76 -28.22 -25.73 -11.78
N LYS A 77 -29.50 -25.65 -12.17
CA LYS A 77 -30.30 -24.43 -12.01
C LYS A 77 -30.61 -24.14 -10.54
N VAL A 78 -30.97 -25.16 -9.76
CA VAL A 78 -31.20 -25.01 -8.31
C VAL A 78 -29.92 -24.52 -7.62
N LEU A 79 -28.77 -25.14 -7.88
CA LEU A 79 -27.49 -24.68 -7.33
C LEU A 79 -27.16 -23.23 -7.75
N THR A 80 -27.44 -22.87 -9.00
CA THR A 80 -27.21 -21.51 -9.51
C THR A 80 -28.12 -20.49 -8.82
N ALA A 81 -29.38 -20.84 -8.56
CA ALA A 81 -30.30 -19.97 -7.83
C ALA A 81 -29.80 -19.70 -6.40
N PHE A 82 -29.36 -20.76 -5.69
CA PHE A 82 -28.73 -20.61 -4.38
C PHE A 82 -27.46 -19.76 -4.43
N GLU A 83 -26.55 -20.03 -5.36
CA GLU A 83 -25.31 -19.26 -5.53
C GLU A 83 -25.59 -17.78 -5.77
N ASN A 84 -26.57 -17.44 -6.64
CA ASN A 84 -26.92 -16.05 -6.93
C ASN A 84 -27.54 -15.32 -5.73
N HIS A 85 -28.29 -16.04 -4.89
CA HIS A 85 -28.91 -15.46 -3.72
C HIS A 85 -27.90 -15.27 -2.57
N ILE A 86 -27.06 -16.28 -2.32
CA ILE A 86 -26.11 -16.31 -1.20
C ILE A 86 -24.85 -15.51 -1.51
N THR A 87 -24.38 -15.61 -2.75
CA THR A 87 -23.21 -14.89 -3.25
C THR A 87 -23.71 -13.84 -4.25
N PRO A 88 -24.30 -12.71 -3.80
CA PRO A 88 -24.68 -11.65 -4.71
C PRO A 88 -23.45 -11.28 -5.54
N LYS A 89 -23.66 -11.11 -6.86
CA LYS A 89 -22.59 -10.86 -7.83
C LYS A 89 -21.60 -9.87 -7.25
N THR A 90 -20.37 -10.33 -7.04
CA THR A 90 -19.27 -9.48 -6.58
C THR A 90 -19.20 -8.30 -7.52
N ASN A 91 -19.45 -7.10 -7.00
CA ASN A 91 -19.31 -5.90 -7.81
C ASN A 91 -17.81 -5.72 -8.11
N PHE A 92 -17.38 -6.15 -9.29
CA PHE A 92 -15.98 -6.11 -9.68
C PHE A 92 -15.42 -4.69 -9.66
N VAL A 93 -16.25 -3.68 -9.90
CA VAL A 93 -15.82 -2.28 -9.77
C VAL A 93 -15.43 -1.96 -8.33
N VAL A 94 -16.22 -2.40 -7.36
CA VAL A 94 -15.92 -2.22 -5.93
C VAL A 94 -14.68 -3.03 -5.54
N GLN A 95 -14.57 -4.29 -5.96
CA GLN A 95 -13.41 -5.13 -5.64
C GLN A 95 -12.11 -4.57 -6.23
N ARG A 96 -12.16 -4.13 -7.50
CA ARG A 96 -11.04 -3.46 -8.17
C ARG A 96 -10.71 -2.13 -7.52
N PHE A 97 -11.70 -1.38 -7.04
CA PHE A 97 -11.49 -0.15 -6.27
C PHE A 97 -10.75 -0.42 -4.96
N ILE A 98 -11.18 -1.44 -4.19
CA ILE A 98 -10.52 -1.86 -2.95
C ILE A 98 -9.07 -2.30 -3.24
N PHE A 99 -8.88 -3.17 -4.23
CA PHE A 99 -7.55 -3.62 -4.66
C PHE A 99 -6.65 -2.44 -5.05
N ASN A 100 -7.15 -1.51 -5.86
CA ASN A 100 -6.37 -0.36 -6.32
C ASN A 100 -6.14 0.71 -5.24
N SER A 101 -6.90 0.67 -4.15
CA SER A 101 -6.73 1.54 -2.98
C SER A 101 -5.72 0.98 -1.96
N ARG A 102 -5.28 -0.28 -2.12
CA ARG A 102 -4.36 -0.93 -1.19
C ARG A 102 -2.95 -0.34 -1.32
N MET A 103 -2.44 0.21 -0.21
CA MET A 103 -1.11 0.80 -0.05
C MET A 103 -0.39 0.13 1.12
N GLN A 104 0.92 -0.06 1.03
CA GLN A 104 1.72 -0.60 2.13
C GLN A 104 1.77 0.41 3.30
N ASP A 105 1.52 -0.06 4.52
CA ASP A 105 1.63 0.78 5.71
C ASP A 105 3.11 1.01 6.12
N ILE A 106 3.36 2.05 6.92
CA ILE A 106 4.73 2.51 7.28
C ILE A 106 5.56 1.41 7.94
N ASP A 107 4.91 0.55 8.74
CA ASP A 107 5.56 -0.52 9.50
C ASP A 107 5.14 -1.93 9.02
N GLU A 108 4.43 -2.00 7.89
CA GLU A 108 4.01 -3.27 7.31
C GLU A 108 5.15 -3.91 6.50
N SER A 109 5.43 -5.19 6.77
CA SER A 109 6.36 -5.96 5.94
C SER A 109 5.83 -6.16 4.53
N PHE A 110 6.73 -6.19 3.54
CA PHE A 110 6.39 -6.43 2.15
C PHE A 110 5.62 -7.73 1.94
N ASP A 111 5.99 -8.83 2.62
CA ASP A 111 5.31 -10.11 2.45
C ASP A 111 3.86 -10.07 2.93
N ALA A 112 3.54 -9.30 3.98
CA ALA A 112 2.16 -9.08 4.43
C ALA A 112 1.36 -8.29 3.38
N PHE A 113 1.91 -7.16 2.91
CA PHE A 113 1.31 -6.34 1.85
C PHE A 113 1.07 -7.15 0.58
N TYR A 114 2.08 -7.90 0.13
CA TYR A 114 2.01 -8.74 -1.06
C TYR A 114 0.96 -9.85 -0.92
N THR A 115 0.90 -10.48 0.26
CA THR A 115 -0.11 -11.51 0.55
C THR A 115 -1.52 -10.95 0.45
N ASP A 116 -1.77 -9.75 0.97
CA ASP A 116 -3.07 -9.11 0.88
C ASP A 116 -3.44 -8.72 -0.56
N LEU A 117 -2.49 -8.21 -1.35
CA LEU A 117 -2.71 -7.98 -2.78
C LEU A 117 -3.10 -9.28 -3.52
N ARG A 118 -2.44 -10.40 -3.20
CA ARG A 118 -2.75 -11.72 -3.76
C ARG A 118 -4.10 -12.27 -3.31
N LYS A 119 -4.62 -11.85 -2.16
CA LYS A 119 -5.99 -12.17 -1.72
C LYS A 119 -7.01 -11.31 -2.46
N LEU A 120 -6.82 -10.00 -2.47
CA LEU A 120 -7.74 -9.03 -3.07
C LEU A 120 -7.92 -9.22 -4.58
N VAL A 121 -6.85 -9.55 -5.31
CA VAL A 121 -6.93 -9.72 -6.77
C VAL A 121 -7.87 -10.87 -7.18
N LYS A 122 -8.11 -11.85 -6.31
CA LYS A 122 -8.94 -13.03 -6.61
C LYS A 122 -10.42 -12.68 -6.84
N SER A 123 -10.93 -11.62 -6.20
CA SER A 123 -12.31 -11.16 -6.35
C SER A 123 -12.47 -10.10 -7.45
N CYS A 124 -11.40 -9.76 -8.18
CA CYS A 124 -11.40 -8.65 -9.13
C CYS A 124 -11.61 -9.06 -10.60
N GLU A 125 -11.70 -10.36 -10.90
CA GLU A 125 -11.84 -10.90 -12.28
C GLU A 125 -10.87 -10.26 -13.28
N PHE A 126 -9.56 -10.31 -12.99
CA PHE A 126 -8.52 -9.92 -13.94
C PHE A 126 -8.03 -11.07 -14.83
N GLU A 127 -8.64 -12.26 -14.69
CA GLU A 127 -8.31 -13.45 -15.47
C GLU A 127 -6.78 -13.69 -15.54
N ASN A 128 -6.23 -13.72 -16.75
CA ASN A 128 -4.82 -13.97 -17.03
C ASN A 128 -3.89 -12.79 -16.69
N GLN A 129 -4.45 -11.63 -16.31
CA GLN A 129 -3.67 -10.43 -15.99
C GLN A 129 -3.41 -10.26 -14.49
N ALA A 130 -3.87 -11.17 -13.63
CA ALA A 130 -3.75 -11.08 -12.18
C ALA A 130 -2.31 -10.76 -11.72
N ASP A 131 -1.31 -11.42 -12.30
CA ASP A 131 0.09 -11.18 -11.94
C ASP A 131 0.61 -9.80 -12.39
N SER A 132 0.18 -9.34 -13.57
CA SER A 132 0.54 -8.02 -14.10
C SER A 132 -0.03 -6.90 -13.23
N VAL A 133 -1.32 -6.99 -12.87
CA VAL A 133 -1.97 -5.96 -12.06
C VAL A 133 -1.46 -5.94 -10.63
N VAL A 134 -1.12 -7.11 -10.05
CA VAL A 134 -0.48 -7.16 -8.73
C VAL A 134 0.91 -6.53 -8.76
N ARG A 135 1.70 -6.79 -9.81
CA ARG A 135 3.00 -6.14 -10.00
C ARG A 135 2.84 -4.62 -10.04
N ASP A 136 1.93 -4.11 -10.87
CA ASP A 136 1.71 -2.68 -11.03
C ASP A 136 1.25 -2.06 -9.70
N ARG A 137 0.40 -2.78 -8.96
CA ARG A 137 -0.07 -2.35 -7.64
C ARG A 137 1.03 -2.33 -6.58
N ILE A 138 1.98 -3.26 -6.62
CA ILE A 138 3.19 -3.22 -5.77
C ILE A 138 3.98 -1.95 -6.05
N VAL A 139 4.28 -1.66 -7.32
CA VAL A 139 5.07 -0.47 -7.69
C VAL A 139 4.39 0.80 -7.23
N LEU A 140 3.08 0.92 -7.44
CA LEU A 140 2.33 2.12 -7.03
C LEU A 140 2.09 2.20 -5.51
N GLY A 141 2.06 1.06 -4.81
CA GLY A 141 1.61 0.94 -3.42
C GLY A 141 2.72 0.80 -2.37
N ILE A 142 3.97 0.57 -2.78
CA ILE A 142 5.10 0.42 -1.85
C ILE A 142 5.37 1.72 -1.07
N ALA A 143 5.64 1.59 0.23
CA ALA A 143 5.84 2.75 1.10
C ALA A 143 7.20 3.44 0.89
N ASP A 144 8.22 2.68 0.52
CA ASP A 144 9.57 3.18 0.28
C ASP A 144 9.71 3.76 -1.12
N SER A 145 9.83 5.09 -1.20
CA SER A 145 10.00 5.83 -2.46
C SER A 145 11.29 5.48 -3.21
N GLY A 146 12.39 5.18 -2.50
CA GLY A 146 13.65 4.79 -3.16
C GLY A 146 13.55 3.38 -3.75
N LEU A 147 12.83 2.48 -3.08
CA LEU A 147 12.53 1.15 -3.61
C LEU A 147 11.56 1.23 -4.80
N GLN A 148 10.54 2.10 -4.74
CA GLN A 148 9.67 2.40 -5.87
C GLN A 148 10.47 2.86 -7.09
N GLU A 149 11.39 3.81 -6.92
CA GLU A 149 12.26 4.29 -7.99
C GLU A 149 13.10 3.17 -8.58
N ARG A 150 13.66 2.29 -7.75
CA ARG A 150 14.43 1.12 -8.20
C ARG A 150 13.57 0.17 -9.06
N LEU A 151 12.33 -0.11 -8.63
CA LEU A 151 11.41 -0.96 -9.38
C LEU A 151 11.07 -0.34 -10.74
N LEU A 152 10.88 0.97 -10.82
CA LEU A 152 10.59 1.69 -12.07
C LEU A 152 11.76 1.68 -13.08
N ARG A 153 12.98 1.40 -12.65
CA ARG A 153 14.15 1.28 -13.53
C ARG A 153 14.27 -0.10 -14.19
N GLU A 154 13.52 -1.10 -13.73
CA GLU A 154 13.53 -2.45 -14.29
C GLU A 154 12.70 -2.49 -15.58
N GLY A 155 13.37 -2.65 -16.73
CA GLY A 155 12.71 -2.55 -18.05
C GLY A 155 11.67 -3.64 -18.33
N ASN A 156 11.89 -4.87 -17.84
CA ASN A 156 10.96 -5.99 -17.98
C ASN A 156 10.64 -6.58 -16.60
N LEU A 157 9.98 -5.78 -15.75
CA LEU A 157 9.64 -6.20 -14.41
C LEU A 157 8.53 -7.27 -14.43
N SER A 158 8.84 -8.47 -13.93
CA SER A 158 7.85 -9.52 -13.64
C SER A 158 7.39 -9.44 -12.19
N LEU A 159 6.26 -10.08 -11.86
CA LEU A 159 5.78 -10.13 -10.48
C LEU A 159 6.79 -10.81 -9.54
N ALA A 160 7.35 -11.95 -9.97
CA ALA A 160 8.37 -12.67 -9.22
C ALA A 160 9.59 -11.77 -8.96
N ARG A 161 10.05 -11.05 -9.99
CA ARG A 161 11.19 -10.16 -9.90
C ARG A 161 10.93 -8.97 -8.97
N ALA A 162 9.74 -8.38 -9.03
CA ALA A 162 9.35 -7.32 -8.11
C ALA A 162 9.39 -7.80 -6.65
N ALA A 163 8.84 -8.99 -6.38
CA ALA A 163 8.82 -9.56 -5.04
C ALA A 163 10.24 -9.89 -4.51
N GLU A 164 11.13 -10.39 -5.37
CA GLU A 164 12.55 -10.59 -5.01
C GLU A 164 13.24 -9.28 -4.64
N ILE A 165 13.08 -8.23 -5.46
CA ILE A 165 13.72 -6.92 -5.23
C ILE A 165 13.25 -6.34 -3.89
N CYS A 166 11.94 -6.40 -3.61
CA CYS A 166 11.37 -5.91 -2.37
C CYS A 166 11.88 -6.68 -1.15
N ARG A 167 11.84 -8.01 -1.18
CA ARG A 167 12.36 -8.85 -0.08
C ARG A 167 13.85 -8.64 0.15
N ALA A 168 14.65 -8.53 -0.91
CA ALA A 168 16.08 -8.27 -0.80
C ALA A 168 16.36 -6.89 -0.17
N ALA A 169 15.57 -5.87 -0.51
CA ALA A 169 15.69 -4.54 0.07
C ALA A 169 15.35 -4.53 1.58
N GLU A 170 14.28 -5.21 1.99
CA GLU A 170 13.93 -5.35 3.42
C GLU A 170 15.00 -6.09 4.21
N LEU A 171 15.50 -7.20 3.68
CA LEU A 171 16.58 -7.96 4.31
C LEU A 171 17.84 -7.10 4.47
N SER A 172 18.22 -6.37 3.41
CA SER A 172 19.39 -5.48 3.44
C SER A 172 19.27 -4.38 4.50
N LYS A 173 18.08 -3.80 4.67
CA LYS A 173 17.83 -2.80 5.72
C LYS A 173 17.95 -3.39 7.13
N LYS A 174 17.34 -4.57 7.37
CA LYS A 174 17.43 -5.28 8.67
C LYS A 174 18.89 -5.63 9.01
N GLN A 175 19.66 -6.09 8.03
CA GLN A 175 21.07 -6.41 8.19
C GLN A 175 21.91 -5.14 8.47
N ALA A 176 21.70 -4.05 7.72
CA ALA A 176 22.41 -2.79 7.94
C ALA A 176 22.16 -2.22 9.35
N GLN A 177 20.91 -2.30 9.85
CA GLN A 177 20.58 -1.92 11.23
C GLN A 177 21.32 -2.79 12.26
N THR A 178 21.43 -4.09 12.02
CA THR A 178 22.15 -5.03 12.90
C THR A 178 23.66 -4.77 12.92
N VAL A 179 24.24 -4.35 11.80
CA VAL A 179 25.67 -4.00 11.71
C VAL A 179 25.96 -2.67 12.41
N GLN A 180 25.07 -1.68 12.29
CA GLN A 180 25.21 -0.38 12.95
C GLN A 180 25.08 -0.45 14.47
N THR A 181 24.25 -1.37 15.01
CA THR A 181 24.11 -1.54 16.46
C THR A 181 25.27 -2.32 17.10
N LYS A 182 26.11 -2.99 16.29
CA LYS A 182 27.24 -3.81 16.73
C LYS A 182 28.61 -3.15 16.54
N SER A 183 28.69 -1.84 16.26
CA SER A 183 29.98 -1.14 16.21
C SER A 183 30.65 -1.15 17.59
N VAL A 184 31.67 -2.00 17.65
CA VAL A 184 32.58 -2.36 18.75
C VAL A 184 33.27 -1.13 19.36
N ASP A 185 33.46 -1.17 20.68
CA ASP A 185 34.31 -0.26 21.45
C ASP A 185 35.58 0.12 20.69
N THR A 186 35.76 1.43 20.48
CA THR A 186 36.92 1.96 19.78
C THR A 186 38.18 1.70 20.61
N PRO A 187 39.21 0.99 20.10
CA PRO A 187 40.47 0.87 20.83
C PRO A 187 41.12 2.25 20.92
N GLN A 188 41.38 2.72 22.16
CA GLN A 188 42.11 3.94 22.41
C GLN A 188 43.45 3.92 21.63
N LYS A 189 43.61 4.84 20.68
CA LYS A 189 44.88 5.07 19.98
C LYS A 189 45.93 5.49 21.02
N LYS A 190 46.80 4.57 21.44
CA LYS A 190 48.03 4.92 22.16
C LYS A 190 48.91 5.74 21.22
N LYS A 191 49.17 6.99 21.60
CA LYS A 191 50.09 7.90 20.89
C LYS A 191 51.50 7.31 20.95
N PHE A 192 52.04 6.88 19.81
CA PHE A 192 53.47 6.65 19.69
C PHE A 192 54.16 8.00 19.48
N GLN A 193 55.02 8.40 20.41
CA GLN A 193 55.90 9.55 20.26
C GLN A 193 57.06 9.15 19.34
N SER A 194 57.14 9.76 18.16
CA SER A 194 58.33 9.63 17.31
C SER A 194 59.43 10.57 17.83
N ALA A 195 60.57 9.99 18.19
CA ALA A 195 61.78 10.73 18.52
C ALA A 195 62.30 11.45 17.26
N ARG A 196 62.46 12.78 17.34
CA ARG A 196 63.14 13.58 16.32
C ARG A 196 64.64 13.29 16.38
N VAL A 197 65.20 12.75 15.30
CA VAL A 197 66.65 12.71 15.08
C VAL A 197 67.03 13.98 14.32
N ASN A 198 67.74 14.88 14.98
CA ASN A 198 68.35 16.05 14.36
C ASN A 198 69.53 15.60 13.48
N ARG A 199 69.53 15.98 12.20
CA ARG A 199 70.76 16.06 11.39
C ARG A 199 71.05 17.51 11.07
N ALA A 200 72.23 17.94 11.51
CA ALA A 200 72.80 19.24 11.31
C ALA A 200 73.54 19.33 9.97
N GLY A 201 73.60 20.53 9.41
CA GLY A 201 74.76 21.06 8.69
C GLY A 201 74.73 21.02 7.16
N GLY A 202 74.80 22.21 6.55
CA GLY A 202 75.22 22.37 5.15
C GLY A 202 74.68 23.62 4.45
N ASN A 203 75.24 24.79 4.76
CA ASN A 203 75.09 26.05 4.00
C ASN A 203 75.94 26.03 2.72
N GLN A 204 75.44 26.59 1.62
CA GLN A 204 76.15 27.41 0.59
C GLN A 204 75.14 27.73 -0.54
N GLN A 205 74.55 28.92 -0.54
CA GLN A 205 74.97 30.17 -1.20
C GLN A 205 74.70 30.25 -2.72
N GLN A 206 73.97 31.32 -3.03
CA GLN A 206 73.48 31.83 -4.30
C GLN A 206 74.56 32.07 -5.37
N THR A 207 74.16 31.87 -6.63
CA THR A 207 74.51 32.79 -7.72
C THR A 207 73.28 33.04 -8.60
N GLN A 208 73.04 34.32 -8.88
CA GLN A 208 71.96 34.86 -9.69
C GLN A 208 72.31 34.81 -11.18
N ALA A 209 71.32 34.58 -12.05
CA ALA A 209 71.30 35.10 -13.42
C ALA A 209 69.85 35.22 -13.91
N GLU A 210 69.49 36.43 -14.32
CA GLU A 210 68.20 36.83 -14.87
C GLU A 210 68.07 36.44 -16.35
N ASN A 211 66.88 35.99 -16.80
CA ASN A 211 65.98 36.75 -17.68
C ASN A 211 65.00 35.88 -18.48
N ASN A 212 63.77 36.40 -18.53
CA ASN A 212 62.72 36.31 -19.55
C ASN A 212 61.90 35.03 -19.81
N LYS A 213 60.65 35.13 -19.34
CA LYS A 213 59.35 35.04 -20.05
C LYS A 213 59.04 33.80 -20.90
N GLY A 214 57.88 33.21 -20.59
CA GLY A 214 57.01 32.56 -21.57
C GLY A 214 56.35 31.30 -21.03
N GLY A 215 55.23 31.46 -20.32
CA GLY A 215 54.45 30.32 -19.81
C GLY A 215 53.84 29.48 -20.93
N ALA A 216 54.23 28.22 -20.98
CA ALA A 216 53.54 27.16 -21.70
C ALA A 216 53.67 25.88 -20.88
N PHE A 217 52.56 25.38 -20.33
CA PHE A 217 52.47 24.03 -19.77
C PHE A 217 51.47 23.24 -20.61
N SER A 218 52.01 22.26 -21.33
CA SER A 218 51.29 21.20 -22.03
C SER A 218 51.26 19.93 -21.17
N GLY A 219 50.14 19.21 -21.21
CA GLY A 219 49.97 17.83 -20.73
C GLY A 219 49.55 17.75 -19.26
N GLY A 220 48.45 17.11 -18.86
CA GLY A 220 47.66 16.05 -19.48
C GLY A 220 47.67 14.85 -18.52
N ALA A 221 46.60 14.65 -17.75
CA ALA A 221 46.10 13.36 -17.28
C ALA A 221 44.94 13.51 -16.27
N SER A 222 43.79 12.93 -16.66
CA SER A 222 42.97 12.02 -15.85
C SER A 222 42.25 12.46 -14.55
N ARG A 223 40.94 12.21 -14.62
CA ARG A 223 40.03 11.60 -13.62
C ARG A 223 39.15 12.48 -12.73
N ALA A 224 37.87 12.09 -12.81
CA ALA A 224 36.86 11.98 -11.75
C ALA A 224 36.15 13.25 -11.28
N TYR A 225 34.97 13.45 -11.86
CA TYR A 225 33.86 14.24 -11.31
C TYR A 225 33.38 13.59 -10.00
N VAL A 226 33.46 14.31 -8.89
CA VAL A 226 32.69 14.04 -7.67
C VAL A 226 31.92 15.31 -7.32
N GLY A 227 30.64 15.31 -7.69
CA GLY A 227 29.66 16.32 -7.29
C GLY A 227 29.07 15.99 -5.93
N VAL A 228 29.44 16.80 -4.93
CA VAL A 228 28.56 17.65 -4.12
C VAL A 228 27.27 17.06 -3.49
N ASN A 229 27.23 17.22 -2.16
CA ASN A 229 26.10 17.38 -1.23
C ASN A 229 25.37 16.14 -0.65
N HIS A 230 25.52 15.93 0.67
CA HIS A 230 24.46 16.30 1.62
C HIS A 230 25.01 16.48 3.04
N ARG A 231 24.83 17.69 3.58
CA ARG A 231 25.11 18.06 4.98
C ARG A 231 24.03 17.45 5.89
N MET A 232 24.49 16.79 6.94
CA MET A 232 23.68 16.19 8.00
C MET A 232 22.90 17.24 8.80
N TYR A 233 21.65 16.92 9.14
CA TYR A 233 20.93 17.62 10.20
C TYR A 233 21.36 17.02 11.55
N THR A 234 22.14 17.75 12.32
CA THR A 234 22.20 17.59 13.77
C THR A 234 21.43 18.76 14.39
N ALA A 235 20.48 18.44 15.25
CA ALA A 235 19.81 19.39 16.11
C ALA A 235 20.82 20.05 17.06
N ASN A 236 20.67 21.36 17.30
CA ASN A 236 20.71 21.98 18.64
C ASN A 236 20.32 23.46 18.55
N ASN A 237 19.54 23.89 19.55
CA ASN A 237 19.12 25.27 19.83
C ASN A 237 20.33 26.19 20.03
N ASP A 238 20.17 27.48 19.74
CA ASP A 238 20.40 28.54 20.73
C ASP A 238 19.85 29.90 20.28
N ILE A 239 19.31 30.60 21.27
CA ILE A 239 18.73 31.94 21.23
C ILE A 239 19.86 32.98 21.16
N GLY A 240 19.74 33.98 20.28
CA GLY A 240 20.70 35.09 20.19
C GLY A 240 20.16 36.26 19.39
N ASN A 241 19.74 37.29 20.12
CA ASN A 241 19.17 38.56 19.68
C ASN A 241 20.22 39.46 19.01
N ALA A 242 19.91 40.11 17.87
CA ALA A 242 20.53 41.38 17.47
C ALA A 242 19.78 42.06 16.32
N SER A 243 19.21 43.21 16.64
CA SER A 243 18.59 44.21 15.78
C SER A 243 19.60 44.90 14.84
N GLY A 244 19.14 45.38 13.68
CA GLY A 244 19.84 46.46 12.96
C GLY A 244 19.72 46.49 11.42
N ALA A 245 18.78 47.30 10.95
CA ALA A 245 18.84 48.21 9.78
C ALA A 245 19.21 47.68 8.36
N ASP A 246 18.18 47.67 7.51
CA ASP A 246 18.06 48.29 6.18
C ASP A 246 19.12 48.06 5.07
N GLY A 247 18.66 47.41 3.98
CA GLY A 247 18.79 47.95 2.62
C GLY A 247 19.69 47.20 1.61
N ASP A 248 19.09 46.24 0.88
CA ASP A 248 19.26 45.91 -0.56
C ASP A 248 20.68 45.77 -1.16
N GLN A 249 21.10 44.67 -1.82
CA GLN A 249 20.40 43.86 -2.83
C GLN A 249 21.03 42.46 -2.94
N ARG A 250 20.23 41.52 -3.50
CA ARG A 250 20.63 40.32 -4.28
C ARG A 250 20.43 38.97 -3.58
N ALA A 251 19.17 38.58 -3.44
CA ALA A 251 18.77 37.18 -3.65
C ALA A 251 17.50 37.17 -4.50
N HIS A 252 17.58 36.57 -5.69
CA HIS A 252 16.39 36.26 -6.48
C HIS A 252 15.50 35.32 -5.67
N VAL A 253 14.51 35.88 -4.97
CA VAL A 253 13.40 35.12 -4.41
C VAL A 253 12.56 34.65 -5.60
N THR A 254 12.75 33.40 -5.99
CA THR A 254 11.78 32.75 -6.88
C THR A 254 10.46 32.65 -6.11
N LYS A 255 9.49 33.47 -6.49
CA LYS A 255 8.09 33.38 -6.07
C LYS A 255 7.52 32.03 -6.52
N ASN A 256 7.72 30.96 -5.73
CA ASN A 256 6.97 29.71 -5.92
C ASN A 256 5.96 29.54 -4.79
N ASN A 257 4.73 29.91 -5.12
CA ASN A 257 3.48 29.72 -4.37
C ASN A 257 3.15 28.21 -4.20
N ASN A 258 3.93 27.45 -3.44
CA ASN A 258 3.64 26.03 -3.19
C ASN A 258 2.59 25.82 -2.11
N VAL A 259 1.34 26.11 -2.46
CA VAL A 259 0.15 25.64 -1.73
C VAL A 259 -0.05 24.16 -2.08
N TYR A 260 -0.08 23.27 -1.08
CA TYR A 260 -0.23 21.83 -1.28
C TYR A 260 -1.35 21.27 -0.39
N ILE A 261 -1.90 20.12 -0.77
CA ILE A 261 -2.86 19.39 0.07
C ILE A 261 -2.08 18.71 1.19
N CYS A 262 -2.29 19.16 2.42
CA CYS A 262 -1.54 18.66 3.56
C CYS A 262 -2.14 17.37 4.12
N LYS A 263 -1.35 16.30 4.15
CA LYS A 263 -1.74 14.99 4.67
C LYS A 263 -2.11 14.96 6.17
N LYS A 264 -1.86 16.04 6.93
CA LYS A 264 -2.15 16.11 8.37
C LYS A 264 -3.48 16.78 8.72
N CYS A 265 -3.97 17.67 7.85
CA CYS A 265 -5.24 18.39 8.05
C CYS A 265 -6.20 18.25 6.85
N ASN A 266 -5.75 17.60 5.78
CA ASN A 266 -6.41 17.44 4.49
C ASN A 266 -6.89 18.74 3.82
N ARG A 267 -6.27 19.88 4.16
CA ARG A 267 -6.55 21.21 3.59
C ARG A 267 -5.39 21.71 2.73
N LYS A 268 -5.70 22.62 1.80
CA LYS A 268 -4.70 23.31 0.96
C LYS A 268 -4.12 24.49 1.72
N HIS A 269 -2.82 24.46 2.03
CA HIS A 269 -2.13 25.57 2.71
C HIS A 269 -0.62 25.55 2.41
N ARG A 270 0.12 26.57 2.86
CA ARG A 270 1.59 26.63 2.77
C ARG A 270 2.24 25.81 3.88
N ARG A 271 3.49 25.38 3.71
CA ARG A 271 4.13 24.36 4.59
C ARG A 271 4.16 24.74 6.08
N SER A 272 4.23 26.03 6.38
CA SER A 272 4.28 26.54 7.76
C SER A 272 2.92 26.92 8.35
N GLU A 273 1.84 26.89 7.56
CA GLU A 273 0.52 27.40 7.92
C GLU A 273 -0.47 26.28 8.19
N CYS A 274 0.00 25.12 8.67
CA CYS A 274 -0.89 23.99 8.90
C CYS A 274 -1.87 24.27 10.05
N PRO A 275 -3.19 24.30 9.81
CA PRO A 275 -4.17 24.60 10.87
C PRO A 275 -4.22 23.53 11.97
N ALA A 276 -3.71 22.34 11.69
CA ALA A 276 -3.63 21.26 12.68
C ALA A 276 -2.42 21.39 13.61
N PHE A 277 -1.45 22.26 13.30
CA PHE A 277 -0.25 22.44 14.12
C PHE A 277 -0.62 22.97 15.51
N GLY A 278 -0.14 22.31 16.56
CA GLY A 278 -0.44 22.63 17.95
C GLY A 278 -1.85 22.24 18.44
N LYS A 279 -2.69 21.63 17.58
CA LYS A 279 -4.03 21.16 17.95
C LYS A 279 -4.04 19.65 18.21
N GLN A 280 -4.83 19.22 19.19
CA GLN A 280 -4.99 17.82 19.56
C GLN A 280 -6.10 17.16 18.73
N CYS A 281 -5.85 15.95 18.24
CA CYS A 281 -6.86 15.16 17.54
C CYS A 281 -7.90 14.63 18.53
N PHE A 282 -9.19 14.83 18.23
CA PHE A 282 -10.29 14.42 19.10
C PHE A 282 -10.46 12.89 19.22
N VAL A 283 -9.89 12.12 18.27
CA VAL A 283 -10.04 10.65 18.27
C VAL A 283 -8.88 9.94 18.95
N CYS A 284 -7.62 10.35 18.71
CA CYS A 284 -6.45 9.67 19.29
C CYS A 284 -5.68 10.48 20.32
N GLY A 285 -6.07 11.72 20.59
CA GLY A 285 -5.41 12.56 21.59
C GLY A 285 -4.00 13.03 21.21
N ASN A 286 -3.46 12.72 20.03
CA ASN A 286 -2.15 13.19 19.59
C ASN A 286 -2.23 14.54 18.88
N CYS A 287 -1.18 15.36 19.01
CA CYS A 287 -1.13 16.70 18.42
C CYS A 287 -0.78 16.68 16.91
N ASN A 288 -1.00 17.81 16.24
CA ASN A 288 -0.54 18.10 14.88
C ASN A 288 -1.29 17.40 13.73
N HIS A 289 -2.51 16.90 13.96
CA HIS A 289 -3.42 16.40 12.91
C HIS A 289 -4.89 16.47 13.33
N PHE A 290 -5.82 16.38 12.38
CA PHE A 290 -7.28 16.34 12.64
C PHE A 290 -7.88 14.94 12.46
N SER A 291 -8.99 14.69 13.15
CA SER A 291 -9.76 13.43 13.14
C SER A 291 -10.16 12.94 11.75
N VAL A 292 -10.34 13.86 10.80
CA VAL A 292 -10.63 13.56 9.38
C VAL A 292 -9.55 12.69 8.74
N VAL A 293 -8.29 12.79 9.19
CA VAL A 293 -7.17 11.97 8.70
C VAL A 293 -7.06 10.66 9.48
N TYR A 294 -7.57 10.61 10.70
CA TYR A 294 -7.54 9.42 11.54
C TYR A 294 -8.44 8.30 11.00
N GLN A 295 -9.60 8.65 10.44
CA GLN A 295 -10.52 7.71 9.77
C GLN A 295 -9.94 7.08 8.49
N MET A 296 -8.81 7.57 7.97
CA MET A 296 -8.10 6.99 6.82
C MET A 296 -6.98 6.01 7.25
N ARG A 297 -6.75 5.80 8.55
CA ARG A 297 -5.65 4.97 9.09
C ARG A 297 -6.10 3.68 9.77
N SER A 298 -7.39 3.51 10.06
CA SER A 298 -7.91 2.30 10.71
C SER A 298 -9.11 1.76 9.94
N VAL A 299 -8.87 0.81 9.03
CA VAL A 299 -9.91 -0.11 8.57
C VAL A 299 -9.56 -1.48 9.14
N GLN A 300 -9.66 -1.59 10.46
CA GLN A 300 -9.80 -2.84 11.19
C GLN A 300 -11.01 -2.60 12.09
N ASP A 301 -12.04 -3.42 11.88
CA ASP A 301 -13.37 -3.43 12.50
C ASP A 301 -14.33 -2.29 12.10
N VAL A 302 -15.07 -2.52 11.01
CA VAL A 302 -16.38 -1.89 10.79
C VAL A 302 -17.45 -2.87 11.26
N THR A 303 -17.81 -2.81 12.54
CA THR A 303 -19.15 -3.23 12.96
C THR A 303 -20.16 -2.20 12.44
N CYS A 304 -21.21 -2.69 11.81
CA CYS A 304 -22.30 -1.91 11.24
C CYS A 304 -22.87 -0.94 12.29
N ILE A 305 -22.67 0.37 12.10
CA ILE A 305 -23.46 1.36 12.83
C ILE A 305 -24.74 1.52 12.03
N THR A 306 -25.85 1.06 12.62
CA THR A 306 -27.21 1.26 12.13
C THR A 306 -27.51 2.74 11.94
N GLU A 307 -28.32 3.02 10.92
CA GLU A 307 -28.88 4.30 10.50
C GLU A 307 -29.08 5.33 11.62
N ASN A 308 -28.38 6.46 11.54
CA ASN A 308 -28.82 7.69 12.20
C ASN A 308 -29.48 8.59 11.15
N LYS A 309 -30.81 8.60 11.19
CA LYS A 309 -31.66 9.65 10.62
C LYS A 309 -31.38 10.93 11.40
N GLU A 310 -30.69 11.90 10.80
CA GLU A 310 -30.74 13.33 11.11
C GLU A 310 -29.62 14.07 10.36
N THR A 311 -29.88 14.44 9.11
CA THR A 311 -29.41 15.68 8.48
C THR A 311 -30.19 15.83 7.19
N GLU A 312 -31.13 16.78 7.15
CA GLU A 312 -31.92 17.11 5.97
C GLU A 312 -31.02 17.60 4.82
N PRO A 313 -31.30 17.22 3.55
CA PRO A 313 -30.59 17.75 2.40
C PRO A 313 -31.04 19.18 2.09
N TYR A 314 -30.08 20.10 2.03
CA TYR A 314 -30.23 21.47 1.55
C TYR A 314 -30.63 21.46 0.06
N VAL A 315 -31.86 21.88 -0.24
CA VAL A 315 -32.38 22.04 -1.61
C VAL A 315 -32.09 23.47 -2.08
N VAL A 316 -31.34 23.62 -3.18
CA VAL A 316 -31.23 24.90 -3.89
C VAL A 316 -32.38 24.98 -4.88
N THR A 317 -33.45 25.67 -4.49
CA THR A 317 -34.51 26.12 -5.41
C THR A 317 -34.25 27.56 -5.81
N ASP A 318 -33.68 27.76 -7.00
CA ASP A 318 -34.14 28.75 -7.98
C ASP A 318 -33.07 28.91 -9.07
N VAL A 319 -33.41 28.50 -10.29
CA VAL A 319 -32.89 29.15 -11.49
C VAL A 319 -34.10 29.40 -12.37
N GLN A 320 -34.52 30.66 -12.40
CA GLN A 320 -35.62 31.12 -13.23
C GLN A 320 -35.39 30.76 -14.70
N SER A 321 -36.39 30.08 -15.24
CA SER A 321 -36.68 29.98 -16.67
C SER A 321 -36.86 31.37 -17.24
N ASP A 322 -36.00 31.77 -18.18
CA ASP A 322 -36.35 32.66 -19.28
C ASP A 322 -35.23 32.65 -20.33
N PHE A 323 -35.35 31.78 -21.33
CA PHE A 323 -35.05 32.12 -22.73
C PHE A 323 -35.50 31.00 -23.68
N LEU A 324 -36.75 31.07 -24.12
CA LEU A 324 -37.12 30.60 -25.46
C LEU A 324 -36.89 31.77 -26.42
N LEU A 325 -36.14 31.55 -27.50
CA LEU A 325 -36.37 32.19 -28.81
C LEU A 325 -35.64 31.40 -29.91
N THR A 326 -36.47 30.66 -30.65
CA THR A 326 -36.49 30.44 -32.11
C THR A 326 -35.35 31.01 -32.96
N LEU A 327 -34.57 30.15 -33.63
CA LEU A 327 -34.60 29.83 -35.07
C LEU A 327 -33.47 28.85 -35.43
#